data_AF-A0A7V7DTH2-F1
#
_entry.id   AF-A0A7V7DTH2-F1
#
_cell.length_a   1.000
_cell.length_b   1.000
_cell.length_c   1.000
_cell.angle_alpha   90.00
_cell.angle_beta   90.00
_cell.angle_gamma   90.00
#
_symmetry.space_group_name_H-M   'P 1'
#
loop_
_entity.id
_entity.type
_entity.pdbx_description
1 polymer ?
#
loop_
_entity_poly.entity_id
_entity_poly.type
_entity_poly.pdbx_seq_one_letter_code
_entity_poly.pdbx_strand_id
1 'polypeptide(L)' 'MKFEYGLDDRVPFLKSFLLGLQWAAILISAIIILGKVVGSLQFPEPLDQILYLQKILFVCALTLFCQLFWGHRLPLIP' A
#
# COMPACT_ATOMS: atom_id res chain seq x y z
N MET A 1 -11.34 18.10 16.29
CA MET A 1 -11.76 17.58 14.98
C MET A 1 -12.87 16.56 15.22
N LYS A 2 -13.98 16.63 14.47
CA LYS A 2 -15.03 15.59 14.46
C LYS A 2 -14.75 14.70 13.25
N PHE A 3 -14.34 13.46 13.48
CA PHE A 3 -14.22 12.45 12.42
C PHE A 3 -15.60 11.85 12.18
N GLU A 4 -15.97 11.62 10.91
CA GLU A 4 -17.26 11.03 10.53
C GLU A 4 -17.40 9.55 10.95
N TYR A 5 -16.27 8.87 11.18
CA TYR A 5 -16.19 7.47 11.63
C TYR A 5 -15.06 7.31 12.64
N GLY A 6 -15.30 6.58 13.73
CA GLY A 6 -14.26 6.12 14.66
C GLY A 6 -13.45 4.95 14.10
N LEU A 7 -12.33 4.61 14.76
CA LEU A 7 -11.41 3.54 14.32
C LEU A 7 -12.06 2.15 14.25
N ASP A 8 -13.04 1.87 15.11
CA ASP A 8 -13.78 0.60 15.17
C ASP A 8 -15.17 0.69 14.51
N ASP A 9 -15.55 1.84 13.98
CA ASP A 9 -16.86 2.01 13.36
C ASP A 9 -16.90 1.30 12.01
N ARG A 10 -17.92 0.44 11.82
CA ARG A 10 -18.12 -0.26 10.55
C ARG A 10 -18.66 0.70 9.51
N VAL A 11 -17.74 1.27 8.74
CA VAL A 11 -18.06 2.06 7.54
C VAL A 11 -18.78 1.16 6.52
N PRO A 12 -19.80 1.65 5.79
CA PRO A 12 -20.44 0.90 4.72
C PRO A 12 -19.42 0.30 3.74
N PHE A 13 -19.62 -0.96 3.33
CA PHE A 13 -18.66 -1.73 2.52
C PHE A 13 -18.14 -0.97 1.29
N LEU A 14 -19.03 -0.27 0.58
CA LEU A 14 -18.68 0.48 -0.62
C LEU A 14 -17.74 1.67 -0.32
N LYS A 15 -17.98 2.38 0.80
CA LYS A 15 -17.13 3.47 1.27
C LYS A 15 -15.77 2.92 1.76
N SER A 16 -15.76 1.78 2.45
CA SER A 16 -14.53 1.12 2.88
C SER A 16 -13.67 0.68 1.68
N PHE A 17 -14.30 0.13 0.62
CA PHE A 17 -13.61 -0.23 -0.61
C PHE A 17 -13.02 0.99 -1.33
N LEU A 18 -13.79 2.08 -1.48
CA LEU A 18 -13.31 3.32 -2.10
C LEU A 18 -12.16 3.94 -1.31
N LEU A 19 -12.26 3.96 0.02
CA LEU A 19 -11.19 4.43 0.90
C LEU A 19 -9.94 3.56 0.75
N GLY A 20 -10.10 2.23 0.73
CA GLY A 20 -9.01 1.30 0.48
C GLY A 20 -8.33 1.54 -0.87
N LEU A 21 -9.10 1.85 -1.92
CA LEU A 21 -8.56 2.18 -3.25
C LEU A 21 -7.79 3.50 -3.24
N GLN A 22 -8.26 4.51 -2.52
CA GLN A 22 -7.54 5.77 -2.33
C GLN A 22 -6.19 5.54 -1.65
N TRP A 23 -6.18 4.76 -0.57
CA TRP A 23 -4.94 4.39 0.11
C TRP A 23 -4.00 3.56 -0.75
N ALA A 24 -4.54 2.63 -1.54
CA ALA A 24 -3.76 1.87 -2.50
C ALA A 24 -3.07 2.79 -3.52
N ALA A 25 -3.76 3.80 -4.05
CA ALA A 25 -3.18 4.75 -5.00
C ALA A 25 -2.01 5.55 -4.40
N ILE A 26 -2.15 6.01 -3.15
CA ILE A 26 -1.09 6.73 -2.42
C ILE A 26 0.13 5.81 -2.21
N LEU A 27 -0.11 4.60 -1.70
CA LEU A 27 0.96 3.62 -1.42
C LEU A 27 1.68 3.16 -2.70
N ILE A 28 0.93 2.84 -3.76
CA ILE A 28 1.51 2.44 -5.05
C ILE A 28 2.41 3.55 -5.60
N SER A 29 1.97 4.81 -5.51
CA SER A 29 2.77 5.95 -5.97
C SER A 29 4.09 6.06 -5.21
N ALA A 30 4.06 5.93 -3.88
CA ALA A 30 5.26 5.94 -3.05
C ALA A 30 6.20 4.75 -3.36
N ILE A 31 5.64 3.55 -3.53
CA ILE A 31 6.40 2.33 -3.88
C ILE A 31 7.05 2.48 -5.25
N ILE A 32 6.36 3.06 -6.24
CA ILE A 32 6.92 3.28 -7.58
C ILE A 32 8.11 4.22 -7.53
N ILE A 33 8.00 5.34 -6.81
CA ILE A 33 9.11 6.32 -6.69
C ILE A 33 10.32 5.64 -6.05
N LEU A 34 10.14 5.00 -4.89
CA LEU A 34 11.23 4.33 -4.17
C LEU A 34 11.82 3.15 -4.96
N GLY A 35 10.95 2.31 -5.52
CA GLY A 35 11.34 1.15 -6.31
C GLY A 35 12.09 1.53 -7.58
N LYS A 36 11.72 2.65 -8.23
CA LYS A 36 12.43 3.16 -9.40
C LYS A 36 13.79 3.75 -9.05
N VAL A 37 13.88 4.53 -7.96
CA VAL A 37 15.16 5.07 -7.48
C VAL A 37 16.11 3.93 -7.14
N VAL A 38 15.70 2.99 -6.28
CA VAL A 38 16.55 1.87 -5.88
C VAL A 38 16.86 0.95 -7.06
N GLY A 39 15.85 0.65 -7.90
CA GLY A 39 16.03 -0.17 -9.09
C GLY A 39 17.06 0.43 -10.05
N SER A 40 17.07 1.75 -10.24
CA SER A 40 18.05 2.43 -11.10
C SER A 40 19.49 2.38 -10.58
N LEU A 41 19.66 2.23 -9.26
CA LEU A 41 20.98 2.10 -8.64
C LEU A 41 21.51 0.67 -8.70
N GLN A 42 20.62 -0.32 -8.68
CA GLN A 42 20.98 -1.73 -8.52
C GLN A 42 20.96 -2.52 -9.83
N PHE A 43 20.14 -2.12 -10.80
CA PHE A 43 19.97 -2.82 -12.07
C PHE A 43 20.20 -1.88 -13.26
N PRO A 44 21.20 -2.14 -14.11
CA PRO A 44 21.44 -1.35 -15.31
C PRO A 44 20.37 -1.62 -16.38
N GLU A 45 19.88 -2.85 -16.46
CA GLU A 45 18.90 -3.27 -17.48
C GLU A 45 17.46 -2.85 -17.10
N PRO A 46 16.71 -2.21 -18.01
CA PRO A 46 15.34 -1.76 -17.74
C PRO A 46 14.38 -2.90 -17.36
N LEU A 47 14.59 -4.10 -17.92
CA LEU A 47 13.74 -5.27 -17.66
C LEU A 47 13.85 -5.70 -16.18
N ASP A 48 15.06 -5.73 -15.65
CA ASP A 48 15.33 -6.11 -14.26
C ASP A 48 14.75 -5.09 -13.27
N GLN A 49 14.77 -3.80 -13.62
CA GLN A 49 14.11 -2.76 -12.83
C GLN A 49 12.59 -2.96 -12.76
N ILE A 50 11.96 -3.37 -13.86
CA ILE A 50 10.51 -3.66 -13.90
C ILE A 50 10.19 -4.89 -13.05
N LEU A 51 10.97 -5.97 -13.19
CA LEU A 51 10.80 -7.19 -12.39
C LEU A 51 10.99 -6.92 -10.90
N TYR A 52 11.97 -6.10 -10.54
CA TYR A 52 12.20 -5.66 -9.17
C TYR A 52 11.00 -4.88 -8.62
N LEU A 53 10.48 -3.92 -9.38
CA LEU A 53 9.32 -3.13 -8.98
C LEU A 53 8.06 -4.00 -8.78
N GLN A 54 7.82 -4.96 -9.68
CA GLN A 54 6.71 -5.91 -9.53
C GLN A 54 6.85 -6.75 -8.25
N LYS A 55 8.06 -7.25 -7.94
CA LYS A 55 8.31 -8.02 -6.71
C LYS A 55 8.09 -7.18 -5.46
N ILE A 56 8.57 -5.94 -5.43
CA ILE A 56 8.34 -5.05 -4.28
C ILE A 56 6.86 -4.77 -4.10
N LEU A 57 6.13 -4.41 -5.16
CA LEU A 57 4.69 -4.19 -5.07
C LEU A 57 3.97 -5.41 -4.51
N PHE A 58 4.33 -6.61 -4.98
CA PHE A 58 3.77 -7.86 -4.50
C PHE A 58 4.08 -8.13 -3.01
N VAL A 59 5.34 -7.97 -2.59
CA VAL A 59 5.75 -8.18 -1.19
C VAL A 59 5.08 -7.16 -0.27
N CYS A 60 4.98 -5.89 -0.68
CA CYS A 60 4.26 -4.86 0.08
C CYS A 60 2.77 -5.20 0.21
N ALA A 61 2.11 -5.58 -0.88
CA ALA A 61 0.70 -5.96 -0.87
C ALA A 61 0.45 -7.17 0.06
N LEU A 62 1.28 -8.21 -0.04
CA LEU A 62 1.19 -9.39 0.82
C LEU A 62 1.42 -9.03 2.29
N THR A 63 2.41 -8.18 2.58
CA THR A 63 2.70 -7.73 3.94
C THR A 63 1.54 -6.93 4.53
N LEU A 64 0.98 -5.99 3.77
CA LEU A 64 -0.19 -5.20 4.19
C LEU A 64 -1.43 -6.10 4.41
N PHE A 65 -1.63 -7.08 3.53
CA PHE A 65 -2.70 -8.06 3.68
C PHE A 65 -2.53 -8.87 4.97
N CYS A 66 -1.32 -9.40 5.24
CA CYS A 66 -1.01 -10.09 6.49
C CYS A 66 -1.20 -9.18 7.72
N GLN A 67 -0.81 -7.91 7.64
CA GLN A 67 -1.01 -6.93 8.70
C GLN A 67 -2.48 -6.67 9.01
N LEU A 68 -3.37 -6.78 8.03
CA LEU A 68 -4.81 -6.63 8.25
C LEU A 68 -5.39 -7.74 9.16
N PHE A 69 -4.88 -8.97 9.05
CA PHE A 69 -5.39 -10.12 9.82
C PHE A 69 -4.61 -10.42 11.11
N TRP A 70 -3.29 -10.25 11.09
CA TRP A 70 -2.40 -10.61 12.21
C TRP A 70 -1.61 -9.43 12.80
N GLY A 71 -1.72 -8.24 12.22
CA GLY A 71 -1.10 -7.04 12.76
C GLY A 71 -1.85 -6.49 13.99
N HIS A 72 -1.30 -5.43 14.58
CA HIS A 72 -1.74 -4.84 15.85
C HIS A 72 -3.15 -4.23 15.88
N ARG A 73 -3.99 -4.49 14.86
CA ARG A 73 -5.31 -3.86 14.66
C ARG A 73 -5.26 -2.33 14.74
N LEU A 74 -4.18 -1.71 14.26
CA LEU A 74 -4.20 -0.28 13.98
C LEU A 74 -4.77 -0.11 12.57
N PRO A 75 -5.96 0.48 12.40
CA PRO A 75 -6.31 1.10 11.14
C PRO A 75 -5.36 2.29 11.03
N LEU A 76 -4.23 2.12 10.34
CA LEU A 76 -3.40 3.23 9.91
C LEU A 76 -4.09 3.90 8.72
N ILE A 77 -5.23 4.51 9.02
CA ILE A 77 -5.91 5.47 8.16
C ILE A 77 -6.25 6.65 9.10
N PRO A 78 -5.40 7.70 9.16
CA PRO A 78 -5.75 8.95 9.85
C PRO A 78 -6.95 9.66 9.22
#